data_AF-A0A538U2J8-F1
#
_entry.id   AF-A0A538U2J8-F1
#
_cell.length_a   1.000
_cell.length_b   1.000
_cell.length_c   1.000
_cell.angle_alpha   90.00
_cell.angle_beta   90.00
_cell.angle_gamma   90.00
#
_symmetry.space_group_name_H-M   'P 1'
#
loop_
_entity.id
_entity.type
_entity.pdbx_description
1 polymer ?
#
loop_
_entity_poly.entity_id
_entity_poly.type
_entity_poly.pdbx_seq_one_letter_code
_entity_poly.pdbx_strand_id
1 'polypeptide(L)'
;MCTLILGRDVLGQGRVLLAANRDEDPARPADPPGVLMEHPRLVGGRDRRAGGTWLALREGRAVVALLNRRERSGGPAAAPERRSRGALVLEVAGVTVDEAAAGGERGEPGVRGGPWEASEPLLAATAPGLPRAALRRALAAVHEAPYGPFTLLFASPEACWLLALEPDRPPRVAMVP
;
A
#
# COMPACT_ATOMS: atom_id res chain seq x y z
N MET A 1 -15.33 -4.97 10.22
CA MET A 1 -15.22 -4.84 8.76
C MET A 1 -14.69 -3.46 8.45
N CYS A 2 -13.40 -3.35 8.12
CA CYS A 2 -12.83 -2.08 7.69
C CYS A 2 -13.46 -1.61 6.37
N THR A 3 -13.71 -0.31 6.26
CA THR A 3 -14.33 0.34 5.10
C THR A 3 -13.44 1.48 4.63
N LEU A 4 -13.27 1.63 3.32
CA LEU A 4 -12.56 2.75 2.72
C LEU A 4 -13.36 3.31 1.56
N ILE A 5 -13.46 4.63 1.51
CA ILE A 5 -14.08 5.43 0.45
C ILE A 5 -12.98 6.33 -0.09
N LEU A 6 -12.76 6.28 -1.41
CA LEU A 6 -11.84 7.13 -2.15
C LEU A 6 -12.63 7.86 -3.24
N GLY A 7 -12.46 9.17 -3.32
CA GLY A 7 -12.93 9.98 -4.43
C GLY A 7 -11.80 10.84 -4.98
N ARG A 8 -11.42 10.62 -6.24
CA ARG A 8 -10.48 11.46 -6.97
C ARG A 8 -11.25 12.53 -7.74
N ASP A 9 -10.79 13.77 -7.68
CA ASP A 9 -11.31 14.96 -8.37
C ASP A 9 -12.79 15.32 -8.14
N VAL A 10 -13.52 14.55 -7.32
CA VAL A 10 -14.91 14.78 -6.91
C VAL A 10 -15.14 16.10 -6.15
N LEU A 11 -14.07 16.74 -5.67
CA LEU A 11 -14.09 18.08 -5.04
C LEU A 11 -13.34 19.14 -5.88
N GLY A 12 -13.13 18.88 -7.17
CA GLY A 12 -12.30 19.67 -8.10
C GLY A 12 -10.98 19.00 -8.44
N GLN A 13 -10.41 19.34 -9.61
CA GLN A 13 -9.21 18.70 -10.17
C GLN A 13 -7.97 18.75 -9.26
N GLY A 14 -7.18 17.68 -9.29
CA GLY A 14 -5.95 17.54 -8.49
C GLY A 14 -6.23 17.29 -7.01
N ARG A 15 -7.37 16.67 -6.66
CA ARG A 15 -7.79 16.46 -5.27
C ARG A 15 -8.13 15.00 -4.98
N VAL A 16 -7.73 14.54 -3.80
CA VAL A 16 -8.09 13.22 -3.26
C VAL A 16 -8.91 13.43 -1.99
N LEU A 17 -10.13 12.91 -1.99
CA LEU A 17 -10.95 12.73 -0.79
C LEU A 17 -10.79 11.27 -0.33
N LEU A 18 -10.42 11.08 0.93
CA LEU A 18 -10.32 9.76 1.55
C LEU A 18 -11.09 9.75 2.86
N ALA A 19 -11.96 8.75 3.04
CA ALA A 19 -12.55 8.41 4.33
C ALA A 19 -12.34 6.92 4.59
N ALA A 20 -11.75 6.59 5.74
CA ALA A 20 -11.50 5.21 6.14
C ALA A 20 -12.08 4.95 7.53
N ASN A 21 -13.04 4.04 7.64
CA ASN A 21 -13.45 3.51 8.93
C ASN A 21 -12.63 2.26 9.25
N ARG A 22 -11.99 2.28 10.42
CA ARG A 22 -11.33 1.11 10.96
C ARG A 22 -12.25 0.37 11.90
N ASP A 23 -12.37 -0.94 11.68
CA ASP A 23 -13.19 -1.83 12.51
C ASP A 23 -12.51 -3.21 12.65
N GLU A 24 -11.95 -3.40 13.84
CA GLU A 24 -11.23 -4.57 14.39
C GLU A 24 -11.41 -4.54 15.94
N ASP A 25 -11.02 -5.62 16.61
CA ASP A 25 -11.01 -5.79 18.08
C ASP A 25 -10.66 -4.50 18.87
N PRO A 26 -11.62 -3.93 19.65
CA PRO A 26 -11.40 -2.75 20.49
C PRO A 26 -10.33 -2.91 21.56
N ALA A 27 -9.97 -4.14 21.94
CA ALA A 27 -8.88 -4.41 22.89
C ALA A 27 -7.48 -4.37 22.23
N ARG A 28 -7.39 -4.25 20.90
CA ARG A 28 -6.11 -4.24 20.18
C ARG A 28 -5.37 -2.91 20.41
N PRO A 29 -4.19 -2.90 21.05
CA PRO A 29 -3.52 -1.66 21.41
C PRO A 29 -2.97 -0.94 20.18
N ALA A 30 -3.31 0.35 20.07
CA ALA A 30 -2.81 1.26 19.07
C ALA A 30 -2.46 2.62 19.70
N ASP A 31 -1.64 3.40 19.00
CA ASP A 31 -1.35 4.79 19.32
C ASP A 31 -2.25 5.73 18.52
N PRO A 32 -2.62 6.91 19.07
CA PRO A 32 -3.33 7.94 18.31
C PRO A 32 -2.49 8.43 17.13
N PRO A 33 -3.09 9.15 16.16
CA PRO A 33 -2.35 9.71 15.04
C PRO A 33 -1.16 10.58 15.49
N GLY A 34 0.04 10.19 15.07
CA GLY A 34 1.29 10.87 15.38
C GLY A 34 2.31 10.68 14.27
N VAL A 35 3.55 11.11 14.49
CA VAL A 35 4.63 10.92 13.53
C VAL A 35 5.08 9.46 13.53
N LEU A 36 5.08 8.83 12.36
CA LEU A 36 5.51 7.44 12.16
C LEU A 36 6.93 7.34 11.60
N MET A 37 7.39 8.41 10.92
CA MET A 37 8.70 8.58 10.28
C MET A 37 8.89 10.07 9.99
N GLU A 38 10.10 10.62 10.10
CA GLU A 38 10.37 12.03 9.79
C GLU A 38 10.86 12.25 8.34
N HIS A 39 11.53 11.27 7.73
CA HIS A 39 12.15 11.39 6.41
C HIS A 39 11.88 10.14 5.54
N PRO A 40 10.94 10.20 4.57
CA PRO A 40 9.93 11.26 4.40
C PRO A 40 8.97 11.32 5.59
N ARG A 41 8.37 12.49 5.82
CA ARG A 41 7.47 12.69 6.97
C ARG A 41 6.16 11.93 6.77
N LEU A 42 5.90 10.99 7.67
CA LEU A 42 4.69 10.15 7.72
C LEU A 42 3.90 10.42 9.00
N VAL A 43 2.59 10.58 8.85
CA VAL A 43 1.65 10.77 9.97
C VAL A 43 0.56 9.71 9.93
N GLY A 44 0.25 9.10 11.07
CA GLY A 44 -0.80 8.08 11.19
C GLY A 44 -0.81 7.42 12.58
N GLY A 45 -1.79 6.55 12.84
CA GLY A 45 -1.83 5.76 14.08
C GLY A 45 -0.93 4.54 13.99
N ARG A 46 -0.26 4.15 15.08
CA ARG A 46 0.64 2.98 15.13
C ARG A 46 -0.05 1.77 15.76
N ASP A 47 0.16 0.58 15.22
CA ASP A 47 -0.24 -0.68 15.86
C ASP A 47 0.82 -1.09 16.88
N ARG A 48 0.51 -1.06 18.19
CA ARG A 48 1.47 -1.43 19.24
C ARG A 48 1.73 -2.93 19.35
N ARG A 49 0.88 -3.78 18.76
CA ARG A 49 1.06 -5.24 18.74
C ARG A 49 1.88 -5.72 17.53
N ALA A 50 1.80 -5.01 16.40
CA ALA A 50 2.38 -5.43 15.12
C ALA A 50 3.34 -4.41 14.48
N GLY A 51 3.68 -3.33 15.20
CA GLY A 51 4.68 -2.31 14.85
C GLY A 51 4.36 -1.38 13.67
N GLY A 52 3.46 -1.78 12.78
CA GLY A 52 3.11 -1.09 11.55
C GLY A 52 2.00 -0.05 11.69
N THR A 53 1.44 0.37 10.56
CA THR A 53 0.23 1.20 10.48
C THR A 53 -0.77 0.65 9.46
N TRP A 54 -1.99 1.19 9.47
CA TRP A 54 -3.08 0.89 8.55
C TRP A 54 -3.54 2.10 7.73
N LEU A 55 -3.05 3.30 8.05
CA LEU A 55 -3.18 4.51 7.23
C LEU A 55 -2.02 5.45 7.55
N ALA A 56 -1.21 5.77 6.55
CA ALA A 56 -0.12 6.74 6.60
C ALA A 56 -0.39 7.87 5.61
N LEU A 57 -0.52 9.10 6.11
CA LEU A 57 -0.43 10.30 5.29
C LEU A 57 1.05 10.65 5.14
N ARG A 58 1.50 10.85 3.89
CA ARG A 58 2.85 11.31 3.56
C ARG A 58 2.82 12.81 3.28
N GLU A 59 3.76 13.54 3.86
CA GLU A 59 4.02 14.92 3.47
C GLU A 59 4.34 14.97 1.96
N GLY A 60 3.69 15.89 1.24
CA GLY A 60 3.63 15.87 -0.23
C GLY A 60 2.39 15.18 -0.83
N ARG A 61 1.26 15.11 -0.11
CA ARG A 61 -0.10 14.76 -0.60
C ARG A 61 -0.41 13.29 -0.92
N ALA A 62 0.49 12.35 -0.69
CA ALA A 62 0.18 10.93 -0.86
C ALA A 62 -0.42 10.34 0.43
N VAL A 63 -1.33 9.36 0.30
CA VAL A 63 -1.82 8.53 1.42
C VAL A 63 -1.74 7.07 1.05
N VAL A 64 -1.23 6.24 1.96
CA VAL A 64 -1.20 4.78 1.83
C VAL A 64 -2.07 4.17 2.92
N ALA A 65 -2.98 3.26 2.56
CA ALA A 65 -3.95 2.67 3.49
C ALA A 65 -4.14 1.17 3.24
N LEU A 66 -4.52 0.42 4.28
CA LEU A 66 -4.65 -1.03 4.25
C LEU A 66 -6.03 -1.51 4.71
N LEU A 67 -6.66 -2.34 3.88
CA LEU A 67 -7.84 -3.14 4.21
C LEU A 67 -7.43 -4.60 4.45
N ASN A 68 -7.60 -5.08 5.67
CA ASN A 68 -7.49 -6.51 5.97
C ASN A 68 -8.60 -7.28 5.23
N ARG A 69 -8.24 -8.26 4.40
CA ARG A 69 -9.22 -9.19 3.82
C ARG A 69 -9.42 -10.39 4.74
N ARG A 70 -10.60 -10.99 4.69
CA ARG A 70 -10.87 -12.26 5.40
C ARG A 70 -10.02 -13.37 4.80
N GLU A 71 -9.40 -14.16 5.67
CA GLU A 71 -8.82 -15.44 5.28
C GLU A 71 -9.93 -16.47 5.06
N ARG A 72 -9.69 -17.46 4.19
CA ARG A 72 -10.68 -18.50 3.90
C ARG A 72 -10.74 -19.47 5.06
N SER A 73 -11.86 -19.50 5.79
CA SER A 73 -12.11 -20.46 6.86
C SER A 73 -11.87 -21.89 6.37
N GLY A 74 -11.08 -22.67 7.11
CA GLY A 74 -10.71 -24.04 6.74
C GLY A 74 -9.43 -24.18 5.92
N GLY A 75 -8.69 -23.10 5.64
CA GLY A 75 -7.29 -23.21 5.23
C GLY A 75 -6.41 -23.81 6.35
N PRO A 76 -5.20 -24.31 6.05
CA PRO A 76 -4.26 -24.77 7.07
C PRO A 76 -3.97 -23.66 8.08
N ALA A 77 -3.64 -24.06 9.32
CA ALA A 77 -3.31 -23.14 10.41
C ALA A 77 -2.27 -22.10 9.95
N ALA A 78 -2.45 -20.84 10.39
CA ALA A 78 -1.75 -19.69 9.84
C ALA A 78 -0.24 -19.96 9.70
N ALA A 79 0.25 -19.90 8.45
CA ALA A 79 1.62 -20.25 8.12
C ALA A 79 2.62 -19.45 8.99
N PRO A 80 3.75 -20.05 9.41
CA PRO A 80 4.71 -19.40 10.30
C PRO A 80 5.10 -18.01 9.80
N GLU A 81 5.06 -17.04 10.72
CA GLU A 81 5.64 -15.70 10.59
C GLU A 81 5.29 -14.94 9.29
N ARG A 82 4.00 -14.92 8.94
CA ARG A 82 3.48 -13.93 7.96
C ARG A 82 3.84 -12.51 8.38
N ARG A 83 4.46 -11.76 7.48
CA ARG A 83 4.90 -10.37 7.69
C ARG A 83 3.72 -9.47 8.02
N SER A 84 3.95 -8.50 8.91
CA SER A 84 2.96 -7.50 9.29
C SER A 84 2.51 -6.72 8.05
N ARG A 85 1.25 -6.91 7.63
CA ARG A 85 0.63 -6.11 6.54
C ARG A 85 0.69 -4.61 6.81
N GLY A 86 0.84 -4.19 8.08
CA GLY A 86 1.01 -2.79 8.43
C GLY A 86 2.45 -2.26 8.30
N ALA A 87 3.46 -3.13 8.19
CA ALA A 87 4.81 -2.72 7.81
C ALA A 87 4.84 -2.29 6.33
N LEU A 88 4.14 -3.03 5.45
CA LEU A 88 3.98 -2.70 4.03
C LEU A 88 3.47 -1.27 3.81
N VAL A 89 2.57 -0.77 4.67
CA VAL A 89 2.06 0.61 4.60
C VAL A 89 3.16 1.64 4.90
N LEU A 90 4.00 1.38 5.92
CA LEU A 90 5.14 2.23 6.25
C LEU A 90 6.19 2.22 5.12
N GLU A 91 6.46 1.06 4.54
CA GLU A 91 7.46 0.89 3.47
C GLU A 91 7.03 1.57 2.17
N VAL A 92 5.76 1.43 1.77
CA VAL A 92 5.23 2.03 0.54
C VAL A 92 5.00 3.53 0.67
N ALA A 93 4.65 4.03 1.87
CA ALA A 93 4.59 5.46 2.13
C ALA A 93 5.99 6.09 2.31
N GLY A 94 6.92 5.34 2.88
CA GLY A 94 8.30 5.73 3.19
C GLY A 94 9.23 5.87 1.99
N VAL A 95 8.78 5.51 0.79
CA VAL A 95 9.56 5.67 -0.46
C VAL A 95 10.07 7.10 -0.58
N THR A 96 11.40 7.21 -0.71
CA THR A 96 12.16 8.46 -0.73
C THR A 96 11.98 9.21 -2.04
N VAL A 97 12.46 10.46 -2.08
CA VAL A 97 12.47 11.26 -3.32
C VAL A 97 13.46 10.67 -4.33
N ASP A 98 14.58 10.11 -3.86
CA ASP A 98 15.62 9.54 -4.72
C ASP A 98 15.16 8.22 -5.38
N GLU A 99 14.49 7.34 -4.64
CA GLU A 99 13.83 6.14 -5.21
C GLU A 99 12.74 6.53 -6.22
N ALA A 100 11.97 7.59 -5.93
CA ALA A 100 10.96 8.12 -6.83
C ALA A 100 11.56 8.70 -8.12
N ALA A 101 12.69 9.41 -8.04
CA ALA A 101 13.39 9.97 -9.19
C ALA A 101 14.10 8.89 -10.02
N ALA A 102 14.84 7.99 -9.38
CA ALA A 102 15.54 6.88 -10.03
C ALA A 102 14.58 6.00 -10.83
N GLY A 103 13.37 5.77 -10.32
CA GLY A 103 12.32 5.03 -11.01
C GLY A 103 11.78 5.66 -12.30
N GLY A 104 12.17 6.92 -12.62
CA GLY A 104 11.76 7.66 -13.81
C GLY A 104 12.72 7.59 -15.01
N GLU A 105 14.04 7.58 -14.79
CA GLU A 105 15.02 7.90 -15.86
C GLU A 105 15.73 6.71 -16.50
N ARG A 106 15.83 5.56 -15.85
CA ARG A 106 16.43 4.36 -16.43
C ARG A 106 15.52 3.15 -16.25
N GLY A 107 15.41 2.37 -17.32
CA GLY A 107 14.87 1.02 -17.26
C GLY A 107 15.86 0.13 -16.53
N GLU A 108 15.70 -0.01 -15.22
CA GLU A 108 16.16 -1.21 -14.54
C GLU A 108 15.60 -2.43 -15.28
N PRO A 109 16.36 -3.53 -15.44
CA PRO A 109 15.83 -4.76 -15.99
C PRO A 109 14.85 -5.36 -14.96
N GLY A 110 13.57 -4.96 -15.04
CA GLY A 110 12.49 -5.57 -14.27
C GLY A 110 12.59 -7.09 -14.36
N VAL A 111 12.51 -7.76 -13.21
CA VAL A 111 12.91 -9.18 -13.06
C VAL A 111 12.06 -10.07 -13.98
N ARG A 112 12.63 -10.37 -15.15
CA ARG A 112 11.99 -11.10 -16.25
C ARG A 112 11.64 -12.52 -15.82
N GLY A 113 10.48 -13.02 -16.24
CA GLY A 113 9.93 -14.30 -15.80
C GLY A 113 9.28 -14.26 -14.41
N GLY A 114 9.10 -13.08 -13.80
CA GLY A 114 8.33 -12.94 -12.57
C GLY A 114 6.81 -13.14 -12.79
N PRO A 115 6.06 -13.72 -11.83
CA PRO A 115 4.61 -13.96 -11.96
C PRO A 115 3.74 -12.67 -11.99
N TRP A 116 4.38 -11.50 -12.06
CA TRP A 116 3.78 -10.18 -12.10
C TRP A 116 4.01 -9.45 -13.43
N GLU A 117 4.55 -10.09 -14.48
CA GLU A 117 4.67 -9.48 -15.83
C GLU A 117 3.33 -8.92 -16.35
N ALA A 118 2.19 -9.52 -15.96
CA ALA A 118 0.84 -9.01 -16.23
C ALA A 118 0.54 -7.63 -15.58
N SER A 119 1.39 -7.14 -14.67
CA SER A 119 1.32 -5.82 -14.01
C SER A 119 2.27 -4.79 -14.61
N GLU A 120 3.21 -5.16 -15.50
CA GLU A 120 4.08 -4.19 -16.20
C GLU A 120 3.29 -3.12 -16.97
N PRO A 121 2.18 -3.44 -17.69
CA PRO A 121 1.34 -2.42 -18.32
C PRO A 121 0.73 -1.44 -17.31
N LEU A 122 0.48 -1.86 -16.07
CA LEU A 122 -0.09 -1.02 -15.01
C LEU A 122 1.00 -0.18 -14.31
N LEU A 123 2.22 -0.71 -14.17
CA LEU A 123 3.40 0.07 -13.77
C LEU A 123 3.73 1.17 -14.78
N ALA A 124 3.63 0.87 -16.08
CA ALA A 124 3.79 1.85 -17.15
C ALA A 124 2.67 2.90 -17.16
N ALA A 125 1.40 2.48 -17.00
CA ALA A 125 0.24 3.38 -16.93
C ALA A 125 0.18 4.23 -15.64
N THR A 126 0.88 3.83 -14.57
CA THR A 126 1.00 4.62 -13.34
C THR A 126 1.89 5.83 -13.57
N ALA A 127 1.45 7.00 -13.08
CA ALA A 127 2.19 8.26 -13.17
C ALA A 127 3.64 8.15 -12.61
N PRO A 128 4.63 8.77 -13.26
CA PRO A 128 6.04 8.69 -12.86
C PRO A 128 6.30 9.37 -11.50
N GLY A 129 7.48 9.14 -10.94
CA GLY A 129 7.81 9.60 -9.59
C GLY A 129 7.19 8.72 -8.51
N LEU A 130 6.73 9.34 -7.43
CA LEU A 130 6.26 8.66 -6.22
C LEU A 130 5.18 7.58 -6.47
N PRO A 131 4.13 7.78 -7.30
CA PRO A 131 3.09 6.76 -7.47
C PRO A 131 3.61 5.46 -8.09
N ARG A 132 4.52 5.54 -9.07
CA ARG A 132 5.15 4.37 -9.71
C ARG A 132 6.19 3.72 -8.79
N ALA A 133 6.99 4.49 -8.07
CA ALA A 133 7.98 3.94 -7.15
C ALA A 133 7.31 3.25 -5.93
N ALA A 134 6.24 3.83 -5.39
CA ALA A 134 5.39 3.19 -4.40
C ALA A 134 4.79 1.87 -4.90
N LEU A 135 4.36 1.79 -6.17
CA LEU A 135 3.83 0.55 -6.76
C LEU A 135 4.93 -0.51 -6.93
N ARG A 136 6.14 -0.12 -7.37
CA ARG A 136 7.31 -1.01 -7.42
C ARG A 136 7.66 -1.55 -6.03
N ARG A 137 7.76 -0.69 -5.01
CA ARG A 137 8.01 -1.11 -3.61
C ARG A 137 6.94 -2.08 -3.10
N ALA A 138 5.67 -1.81 -3.41
CA ALA A 138 4.56 -2.67 -2.99
C ALA A 138 4.62 -4.08 -3.62
N LEU A 139 4.93 -4.16 -4.92
CA LEU A 139 5.08 -5.43 -5.64
C LEU A 139 6.32 -6.20 -5.19
N ALA A 140 7.46 -5.52 -4.99
CA ALA A 140 8.68 -6.12 -4.47
C ALA A 140 8.49 -6.68 -3.06
N ALA A 141 7.91 -5.91 -2.13
CA ALA A 141 7.66 -6.36 -0.76
C ALA A 141 6.79 -7.62 -0.68
N VAL A 142 5.78 -7.75 -1.57
CA VAL A 142 4.91 -8.94 -1.67
C VAL A 142 5.64 -10.16 -2.23
N HIS A 143 6.74 -9.98 -2.96
CA HIS A 143 7.63 -11.07 -3.37
C HIS A 143 8.65 -11.44 -2.28
N GLU A 144 9.16 -10.45 -1.55
CA GLU A 144 10.14 -10.63 -0.46
C GLU A 144 9.62 -11.46 0.72
N ALA A 145 8.31 -11.41 1.02
CA ALA A 145 7.77 -11.98 2.25
C ALA A 145 6.31 -12.44 2.14
N PRO A 146 5.92 -13.52 2.85
CA PRO A 146 4.55 -13.98 2.90
C PRO A 146 3.67 -13.04 3.74
N TYR A 147 2.54 -12.61 3.18
CA TYR A 147 1.50 -11.84 3.89
C TYR A 147 0.18 -12.63 3.98
N GLY A 148 -0.66 -12.28 4.95
CA GLY A 148 -2.09 -12.59 4.88
C GLY A 148 -2.77 -11.74 3.79
N PRO A 149 -3.96 -12.11 3.29
CA PRO A 149 -4.61 -11.41 2.18
C PRO A 149 -5.02 -9.97 2.57
N PHE A 150 -5.00 -9.06 1.60
CA PHE A 150 -5.24 -7.62 1.83
C PHE A 150 -5.68 -6.87 0.57
N THR A 151 -6.14 -5.64 0.76
CA THR A 151 -6.03 -4.59 -0.28
C THR A 151 -5.24 -3.42 0.29
N LEU A 152 -4.17 -3.04 -0.41
CA LEU A 152 -3.39 -1.85 -0.17
C LEU A 152 -3.88 -0.78 -1.16
N LEU A 153 -4.12 0.43 -0.68
CA LEU A 153 -4.36 1.62 -1.48
C LEU A 153 -3.12 2.51 -1.42
N PHE A 154 -2.74 3.06 -2.57
CA PHE A 154 -2.00 4.31 -2.66
C PHE A 154 -2.89 5.35 -3.36
N ALA A 155 -2.99 6.55 -2.79
CA ALA A 155 -3.74 7.65 -3.37
C ALA A 155 -2.92 8.94 -3.39
N SER A 156 -2.92 9.61 -4.54
CA SER A 156 -2.29 10.92 -4.77
C SER A 156 -3.07 11.67 -5.87
N PRO A 157 -2.94 13.00 -5.99
CA PRO A 157 -3.50 13.75 -7.11
C PRO A 157 -3.07 13.20 -8.49
N GLU A 158 -1.82 12.74 -8.59
CA GLU A 158 -1.17 12.32 -9.83
C GLU A 158 -1.65 10.92 -10.28
N ALA A 159 -1.79 9.98 -9.35
CA ALA A 159 -2.41 8.68 -9.58
C ALA A 159 -2.93 8.02 -8.28
N CYS A 160 -3.99 7.23 -8.41
CA CYS A 160 -4.51 6.36 -7.36
C CYS A 160 -4.51 4.91 -7.87
N TRP A 161 -4.08 3.95 -7.03
CA TRP A 161 -4.08 2.52 -7.38
C TRP A 161 -4.30 1.61 -6.17
N LEU A 162 -4.87 0.44 -6.45
CA LEU A 162 -5.12 -0.63 -5.48
C LEU A 162 -4.25 -1.84 -5.82
N LEU A 163 -3.59 -2.42 -4.81
CA LEU A 163 -2.94 -3.73 -4.89
C LEU A 163 -3.71 -4.72 -4.01
N ALA A 164 -4.29 -5.75 -4.62
CA ALA A 164 -5.03 -6.81 -3.94
C ALA A 164 -4.23 -8.11 -3.89
N LEU A 165 -4.04 -8.65 -2.68
CA LEU A 165 -3.51 -9.98 -2.45
C LEU A 165 -4.63 -10.91 -1.96
N GLU A 166 -4.81 -12.02 -2.65
CA GLU A 166 -5.80 -13.07 -2.38
C GLU A 166 -5.09 -14.42 -2.24
N PRO A 167 -5.64 -15.39 -1.49
CA PRO A 167 -5.10 -16.75 -1.49
C PRO A 167 -5.12 -17.34 -2.91
N ASP A 168 -4.10 -18.15 -3.21
CA ASP A 168 -4.03 -19.00 -4.41
C ASP A 168 -4.13 -18.22 -5.75
N ARG A 169 -3.78 -16.93 -5.74
CA ARG A 169 -3.89 -15.99 -6.88
C ARG A 169 -2.67 -15.07 -6.96
N PRO A 170 -2.22 -14.68 -8.16
CA PRO A 170 -1.20 -13.65 -8.32
C PRO A 170 -1.72 -12.31 -7.76
N PRO A 171 -0.83 -11.41 -7.28
CA PRO A 171 -1.22 -10.07 -6.85
C PRO A 171 -1.89 -9.31 -8.00
N ARG A 172 -2.98 -8.59 -7.72
CA ARG A 172 -3.75 -7.86 -8.74
C ARG A 172 -3.68 -6.37 -8.49
N VAL A 173 -3.14 -5.62 -9.44
CA VAL A 173 -3.15 -4.15 -9.45
C VAL A 173 -4.39 -3.66 -10.19
N ALA A 174 -4.98 -2.56 -9.74
CA ALA A 174 -6.01 -1.82 -10.46
C ALA A 174 -5.80 -0.30 -10.27
N MET A 175 -5.84 0.46 -11.36
CA MET A 175 -5.89 1.92 -11.27
C MET A 175 -7.27 2.36 -10.79
N VAL A 176 -7.33 3.39 -9.95
CA VAL A 176 -8.57 4.12 -9.67
C VAL A 176 -8.57 5.36 -10.57
N PRO A 177 -9.62 5.59 -11.38
CA PRO A 177 -9.68 6.74 -12.28
C PRO A 177 -9.58 8.06 -11.52
#